data_AF-H5WX79-F1
#
_entry.id   AF-H5WX79-F1
#
_cell.length_a   1.000
_cell.length_b   1.000
_cell.length_c   1.000
_cell.angle_alpha   90.00
_cell.angle_beta   90.00
_cell.angle_gamma   90.00
#
_symmetry.space_group_name_H-M   'P 1'
#
loop_
_entity.id
_entity.type
_entity.pdbx_description
1 polymer ?
#
loop_
_entity_poly.entity_id
_entity_poly.type
_entity_poly.pdbx_seq_one_letter_code
_entity_poly.pdbx_strand_id
1 'polypeptide(L)'
;MTPFESTVDHFVLWGARAGVGLGYTVEAVAVRLADDIAELRNDGGIPEYVRTVITVLPQQRVLEIRVEGLSVEADPDRTTIREVTHALFELASYHNIVALDATTPPLFTQRILLVDSDGRPFSAMIGSGVGDVDSVMPQQNRRDA
;
A
#
# COMPACT_ATOMS: atom_id res chain seq x y z
N MET A 1 9.29 33.98 -43.53
CA MET A 1 9.17 32.60 -43.01
C MET A 1 10.13 32.47 -41.85
N THR A 2 9.63 32.64 -40.64
CA THR A 2 10.37 32.46 -39.39
C THR A 2 10.32 30.98 -39.00
N PRO A 3 11.42 30.37 -38.53
CA PRO A 3 11.35 29.02 -37.98
C PRO A 3 10.65 29.05 -36.63
N PHE A 4 9.72 28.12 -36.44
CA PHE A 4 9.06 27.82 -35.17
C PHE A 4 10.13 27.34 -34.17
N GLU A 5 10.44 28.16 -33.17
CA GLU A 5 11.03 27.68 -31.92
C GLU A 5 10.00 26.76 -31.25
N SER A 6 10.27 25.46 -31.26
CA SER A 6 9.55 24.50 -30.42
C SER A 6 10.10 24.63 -29.01
N THR A 7 9.49 25.52 -28.23
CA THR A 7 9.65 25.60 -26.79
C THR A 7 9.05 24.33 -26.20
N VAL A 8 9.86 23.28 -26.11
CA VAL A 8 9.52 22.12 -25.27
C VAL A 8 9.69 22.59 -23.83
N ASP A 9 8.63 23.19 -23.28
CA ASP A 9 8.51 23.48 -21.86
C ASP A 9 8.81 22.19 -21.10
N HIS A 10 10.03 22.12 -20.56
CA HIS A 10 10.43 21.15 -19.56
C HIS A 10 9.68 21.52 -18.28
N PHE A 11 8.42 21.10 -18.19
CA PHE A 11 7.75 20.95 -16.90
C PHE A 11 8.45 19.82 -16.15
N VAL A 12 9.53 20.21 -15.48
CA VAL A 12 10.11 19.47 -14.36
C VAL A 12 9.03 19.46 -13.28
N LEU A 13 8.20 18.42 -13.31
CA LEU A 13 7.16 18.15 -12.32
C LEU A 13 7.84 17.61 -11.05
N TRP A 14 8.40 18.51 -10.25
CA TRP A 14 8.81 18.20 -8.89
C TRP A 14 7.55 18.08 -8.03
N GLY A 15 7.37 16.92 -7.41
CA GLY A 15 6.21 16.62 -6.56
C GLY A 15 5.01 16.03 -7.32
N ALA A 16 5.21 14.97 -8.11
CA ALA A 16 4.17 13.95 -8.34
C ALA A 16 4.76 12.73 -9.05
N ARG A 17 4.54 11.53 -8.51
CA ARG A 17 3.74 10.48 -9.19
C ARG A 17 3.60 9.22 -8.35
N ALA A 18 2.59 9.20 -7.49
CA ALA A 18 1.68 8.06 -7.52
C ALA A 18 0.82 8.23 -8.79
N GLY A 19 1.05 7.39 -9.81
CA GLY A 19 0.11 7.28 -10.94
C GLY A 19 0.63 7.38 -12.37
N VAL A 20 1.93 7.56 -12.66
CA VAL A 20 2.43 7.42 -14.05
C VAL A 20 3.85 6.87 -14.09
N GLY A 21 3.95 5.56 -14.29
CA GLY A 21 5.18 4.79 -14.53
C GLY A 21 4.91 3.29 -14.41
N LEU A 22 5.61 2.46 -15.19
CA LEU A 22 5.39 1.01 -15.34
C LEU A 22 5.59 0.17 -14.04
N GLY A 23 5.89 0.79 -12.90
CA GLY A 23 6.23 0.10 -11.64
C GLY A 23 5.50 0.59 -10.38
N TYR A 24 4.44 1.40 -10.52
CA TYR A 24 3.74 2.04 -9.38
C TYR A 24 2.21 1.97 -9.52
N THR A 25 1.70 0.84 -9.99
CA THR A 25 0.24 0.56 -10.01
C THR A 25 -0.14 -0.32 -8.82
N VAL A 26 -1.42 -0.37 -8.45
CA VAL A 26 -1.90 -1.22 -7.34
C VAL A 26 -1.62 -2.69 -7.63
N GLU A 27 -1.65 -3.09 -8.90
CA GLU A 27 -1.30 -4.44 -9.37
C GLU A 27 0.18 -4.74 -9.14
N ALA A 28 1.08 -3.81 -9.47
CA ALA A 28 2.51 -3.98 -9.23
C ALA A 28 2.82 -4.08 -7.73
N VAL A 29 2.11 -3.30 -6.91
CA VAL A 29 2.18 -3.40 -5.45
C VAL A 29 1.70 -4.77 -4.97
N ALA A 30 0.58 -5.28 -5.49
CA ALA A 30 0.05 -6.58 -5.10
C ALA A 30 1.03 -7.73 -5.34
N VAL A 31 1.79 -7.69 -6.44
CA VAL A 31 2.85 -8.68 -6.71
C VAL A 31 3.95 -8.61 -5.66
N ARG A 32 4.49 -7.41 -5.39
CA ARG A 32 5.56 -7.23 -4.39
C ARG A 32 5.10 -7.62 -2.99
N LEU A 33 3.89 -7.20 -2.62
CA LEU A 33 3.29 -7.56 -1.34
C LEU A 33 3.11 -9.08 -1.20
N ALA A 34 2.82 -9.81 -2.28
CA ALA A 34 2.76 -11.27 -2.23
C ALA A 34 4.13 -11.89 -1.90
N ASP A 35 5.20 -11.37 -2.50
CA ASP A 35 6.57 -11.80 -2.23
C ASP A 35 6.96 -11.48 -0.76
N ASP A 36 6.67 -10.26 -0.30
CA ASP A 36 6.95 -9.84 1.07
C ASP A 36 6.16 -10.67 2.11
N ILE A 37 4.90 -11.02 1.82
CA ILE A 37 4.10 -11.90 2.67
C ILE A 37 4.71 -13.32 2.73
N ALA A 38 5.27 -13.80 1.63
CA ALA A 38 5.95 -15.09 1.60
C ALA A 38 7.24 -15.05 2.43
N GLU A 39 8.02 -13.97 2.35
CA GLU A 39 9.20 -13.75 3.19
C GLU A 39 8.82 -13.68 4.67
N LEU A 40 7.83 -12.85 5.04
CA LEU A 40 7.34 -12.73 6.41
C LEU A 40 6.86 -14.08 6.99
N ARG A 41 6.26 -14.94 6.16
CA ARG A 41 5.89 -16.30 6.54
C ARG A 41 7.12 -17.16 6.83
N ASN A 42 8.12 -17.14 5.94
CA ASN A 42 9.35 -17.92 6.12
C ASN A 42 10.10 -17.54 7.42
N ASP A 43 9.99 -16.27 7.83
CA ASP A 43 10.56 -15.75 9.07
C ASP A 43 9.68 -16.02 10.32
N GLY A 44 8.52 -16.67 10.16
CA GLY A 44 7.61 -17.03 11.23
C GLY A 44 6.65 -15.92 11.66
N GLY A 45 6.58 -14.81 10.94
CA GLY A 45 5.66 -13.69 11.21
C GLY A 45 4.20 -13.95 10.82
N ILE A 46 3.94 -14.97 10.01
CA ILE A 46 2.60 -15.47 9.69
C ILE A 46 2.57 -16.99 9.91
N PRO A 47 1.63 -17.53 10.70
CA PRO A 47 1.54 -18.98 10.89
C PRO A 47 1.30 -19.75 9.58
N GLU A 48 1.91 -20.92 9.43
CA GLU A 48 1.83 -21.75 8.21
C GLU A 48 0.40 -22.10 7.79
N TYR A 49 -0.50 -22.31 8.75
CA TYR A 49 -1.90 -22.64 8.50
C TYR A 49 -2.75 -21.45 8.04
N VAL A 50 -2.24 -20.22 8.18
CA VAL A 50 -2.92 -19.01 7.70
C VAL A 50 -2.71 -18.89 6.21
N ARG A 51 -3.78 -18.63 5.45
CA ARG A 51 -3.70 -18.38 4.01
C ARG A 51 -4.12 -16.95 3.70
N THR A 52 -3.35 -16.29 2.84
CA THR A 52 -3.60 -14.92 2.38
C THR A 52 -3.97 -14.92 0.91
N VAL A 53 -5.01 -14.17 0.54
CA VAL A 53 -5.45 -13.96 -0.84
C VAL A 53 -5.52 -12.46 -1.11
N ILE A 54 -4.76 -11.99 -2.08
CA ILE A 54 -4.74 -10.57 -2.47
C ILE A 54 -5.72 -10.36 -3.64
N THR A 55 -6.63 -9.42 -3.47
CA THR A 55 -7.55 -8.95 -4.51
C THR A 55 -7.29 -7.48 -4.80
N VAL A 56 -7.08 -7.13 -6.06
CA VAL A 56 -6.89 -5.75 -6.51
C VAL A 56 -8.19 -5.26 -7.15
N LEU A 57 -8.66 -4.10 -6.71
CA LEU A 57 -9.79 -3.38 -7.31
C LEU A 57 -9.28 -2.02 -7.84
N PRO A 58 -8.68 -1.99 -9.04
CA PRO A 58 -7.94 -0.81 -9.52
C PRO A 58 -8.82 0.43 -9.63
N GLN A 59 -10.06 0.26 -10.12
CA GLN A 59 -11.03 1.35 -10.29
C GLN A 59 -11.45 2.00 -8.98
N GLN A 60 -11.41 1.23 -7.88
CA GLN A 60 -11.74 1.70 -6.54
C GLN A 60 -10.50 2.13 -5.76
N ARG A 61 -9.30 1.94 -6.33
CA ARG A 61 -8.01 2.06 -5.64
C ARG A 61 -8.02 1.26 -4.33
N VAL A 62 -8.46 0.01 -4.36
CA VAL A 62 -8.48 -0.87 -3.18
C VAL A 62 -7.56 -2.05 -3.41
N LEU A 63 -6.75 -2.36 -2.39
CA LEU A 63 -6.04 -3.62 -2.26
C LEU A 63 -6.63 -4.36 -1.06
N GLU A 64 -7.23 -5.51 -1.30
CA GLU A 64 -7.82 -6.35 -0.28
C GLU A 64 -6.94 -7.56 -0.01
N ILE A 65 -6.67 -7.84 1.27
CA ILE A 65 -6.01 -9.05 1.75
C ILE A 65 -7.05 -9.85 2.53
N ARG A 66 -7.55 -10.94 1.95
CA ARG A 66 -8.36 -11.91 2.67
C ARG A 66 -7.46 -12.88 3.42
N VAL A 67 -7.75 -13.07 4.70
CA VAL A 67 -7.00 -13.94 5.61
C VAL A 67 -7.90 -15.09 6.04
N GLU A 68 -7.46 -16.31 5.75
CA GLU A 68 -8.13 -17.57 6.03
C GLU A 68 -7.32 -18.37 7.07
N GLY A 69 -7.99 -19.24 7.83
CA GLY A 69 -7.33 -20.17 8.77
C GLY A 69 -7.19 -19.65 10.21
N LEU A 70 -7.65 -18.43 10.50
CA LEU A 70 -7.80 -17.90 11.86
C LEU A 70 -9.24 -18.09 12.34
N SER A 71 -9.44 -18.28 13.64
CA SER A 71 -10.77 -18.32 14.24
C SER A 71 -10.77 -17.73 15.65
N VAL A 72 -11.91 -17.20 16.08
CA VAL A 72 -12.07 -16.62 17.42
C VAL A 72 -12.09 -17.72 18.48
N GLU A 73 -12.52 -18.93 18.13
CA GLU A 73 -12.57 -20.09 19.01
C GLU A 73 -11.17 -20.60 19.36
N ALA A 74 -10.25 -20.59 18.39
CA ALA A 74 -8.86 -21.01 18.58
C ALA A 74 -7.98 -19.91 19.18
N ASP A 75 -8.37 -18.64 19.05
CA ASP A 75 -7.65 -17.45 19.52
C ASP A 75 -8.58 -16.51 20.30
N PRO A 76 -9.10 -16.92 21.47
CA PRO A 76 -10.15 -16.18 22.18
C PRO A 76 -9.69 -14.84 22.75
N ASP A 77 -8.41 -14.69 23.05
CA ASP A 77 -7.80 -13.42 23.47
C ASP A 77 -7.47 -12.48 22.28
N ARG A 78 -7.62 -12.99 21.05
CA ARG A 78 -7.33 -12.34 19.79
C ARG A 78 -5.86 -11.97 19.60
N THR A 79 -4.94 -12.64 20.29
CA THR A 79 -3.51 -12.33 20.22
C THR A 79 -2.99 -12.58 18.80
N THR A 80 -3.17 -13.80 18.30
CA THR A 80 -2.70 -14.19 16.96
C THR A 80 -3.41 -13.38 15.87
N ILE A 81 -4.72 -13.18 16.02
CA ILE A 81 -5.54 -12.37 15.12
C ILE A 81 -4.98 -10.96 15.00
N ARG A 82 -4.65 -10.32 16.13
CA ARG A 82 -4.07 -8.97 16.13
C ARG A 82 -2.70 -8.96 15.48
N GLU A 83 -1.81 -9.86 15.88
CA GLU A 83 -0.44 -9.93 15.35
C GLU A 83 -0.43 -10.08 13.82
N VAL A 84 -1.17 -11.05 13.29
CA VAL A 84 -1.28 -11.27 11.84
C VAL A 84 -1.89 -10.05 11.14
N THR A 85 -2.95 -9.46 11.69
CA THR A 85 -3.60 -8.29 11.08
C THR A 85 -2.67 -7.08 11.05
N HIS A 86 -1.95 -6.83 12.14
CA HIS A 86 -1.01 -5.71 12.25
C HIS A 86 0.19 -5.89 11.33
N ALA A 87 0.78 -7.09 11.29
CA ALA A 87 1.91 -7.37 10.42
C ALA A 87 1.54 -7.17 8.93
N LEU A 88 0.38 -7.70 8.51
CA LEU A 88 -0.13 -7.47 7.14
C LEU A 88 -0.44 -5.99 6.87
N PHE A 89 -0.95 -5.27 7.87
CA PHE A 89 -1.22 -3.85 7.74
C PHE A 89 0.04 -3.03 7.53
N GLU A 90 1.06 -3.25 8.34
CA GLU A 90 2.36 -2.58 8.24
C GLU A 90 3.04 -2.92 6.92
N LEU A 91 3.03 -4.19 6.53
CA LEU A 91 3.63 -4.65 5.28
C LEU A 91 2.99 -4.00 4.05
N ALA A 92 1.65 -3.97 4.00
CA ALA A 92 0.93 -3.28 2.92
C ALA A 92 1.17 -1.76 2.94
N SER A 93 1.36 -1.18 4.13
CA SER A 93 1.59 0.26 4.29
C SER A 93 2.91 0.72 3.68
N TYR A 94 3.96 -0.10 3.70
CA TYR A 94 5.25 0.23 3.04
C TYR A 94 5.10 0.53 1.56
N HIS A 95 4.10 -0.04 0.90
CA HIS A 95 3.83 0.17 -0.52
C HIS A 95 2.82 1.29 -0.79
N ASN A 96 2.30 1.93 0.26
CA ASN A 96 1.20 2.86 0.20
C ASN A 96 1.59 4.23 0.78
N ILE A 97 2.50 4.90 0.09
CA ILE A 97 3.06 6.21 0.51
C ILE A 97 1.92 7.23 0.68
N VAL A 98 1.80 7.77 1.89
CA VAL A 98 0.87 8.86 2.23
C VAL A 98 1.65 10.18 2.23
N ALA A 99 1.33 11.08 1.31
CA ALA A 99 1.94 12.40 1.29
C ALA A 99 1.46 13.26 2.47
N LEU A 100 2.36 14.07 3.03
CA LEU A 100 2.06 14.97 4.16
C LEU A 100 1.41 16.30 3.73
N ASP A 101 1.19 16.50 2.43
CA ASP A 101 0.52 17.69 1.88
C ASP A 101 -1.00 17.74 2.20
N ALA A 102 -1.52 16.72 2.89
CA ALA A 102 -2.91 16.55 3.31
C ALA A 102 -3.95 16.58 2.18
N THR A 103 -3.52 16.55 0.92
CA THR A 103 -4.40 16.74 -0.25
C THR A 103 -4.20 15.66 -1.32
N THR A 104 -3.01 15.05 -1.38
CA THR A 104 -2.73 13.93 -2.27
C THR A 104 -3.31 12.65 -1.66
N PRO A 105 -4.25 11.98 -2.35
CA PRO A 105 -4.77 10.71 -1.87
C PRO A 105 -3.69 9.62 -1.96
N PRO A 106 -3.76 8.60 -1.08
CA PRO A 106 -2.89 7.43 -1.15
C PRO A 106 -3.09 6.70 -2.49
N LEU A 107 -2.12 5.84 -2.82
CA LEU A 107 -2.18 5.00 -4.02
C LEU A 107 -3.39 4.04 -3.95
N PHE A 108 -3.64 3.47 -2.78
CA PHE A 108 -4.79 2.60 -2.52
C PHE A 108 -5.30 2.72 -1.08
N THR A 109 -6.50 2.22 -0.83
CA THR A 109 -6.99 1.86 0.50
C THR A 109 -6.76 0.37 0.70
N GLN A 110 -6.05 0.00 1.78
CA GLN A 110 -5.88 -1.38 2.17
C GLN A 110 -7.09 -1.87 2.97
N ARG A 111 -7.56 -3.08 2.65
CA ARG A 111 -8.62 -3.79 3.38
C ARG A 111 -8.12 -5.16 3.76
N ILE A 112 -8.04 -5.46 5.05
CA ILE A 112 -7.68 -6.78 5.56
C ILE A 112 -8.95 -7.40 6.12
N LEU A 113 -9.34 -8.55 5.57
CA LEU A 113 -10.58 -9.24 5.90
C LEU A 113 -10.29 -10.64 6.41
N LEU A 114 -10.59 -10.90 7.68
CA LEU A 114 -10.43 -12.23 8.26
C LEU A 114 -11.74 -13.00 8.10
N VAL A 115 -11.65 -14.18 7.51
CA VAL A 115 -12.79 -15.05 7.24
C VAL A 115 -12.67 -16.37 8.00
N ASP A 116 -13.80 -16.88 8.47
CA ASP A 116 -13.88 -18.19 9.13
C ASP A 116 -13.88 -19.34 8.10
N SER A 117 -14.03 -20.58 8.59
CA SER A 117 -14.07 -21.79 7.74
C SER A 117 -15.25 -21.83 6.78
N ASP A 118 -16.33 -21.11 7.07
CA ASP A 118 -17.49 -20.98 6.20
C ASP A 118 -17.32 -19.83 5.19
N GLY A 119 -16.16 -19.16 5.20
CA GLY A 119 -15.85 -18.00 4.37
C GLY A 119 -16.55 -16.72 4.83
N ARG A 120 -17.12 -16.69 6.05
CA ARG A 120 -17.81 -15.51 6.58
C ARG A 120 -16.80 -14.58 7.24
N PRO A 121 -16.86 -13.26 6.95
CA PRO A 121 -16.01 -12.31 7.64
C PRO A 121 -16.37 -12.22 9.12
N PHE A 122 -15.37 -12.28 9.99
CA PHE A 122 -15.55 -12.08 11.44
C PHE A 122 -14.74 -10.90 12.00
N SER A 123 -13.75 -10.42 11.27
CA SER A 123 -12.95 -9.24 11.62
C SER A 123 -12.44 -8.54 10.37
N ALA A 124 -12.25 -7.23 10.46
CA ALA A 124 -11.72 -6.44 9.36
C ALA A 124 -10.88 -5.26 9.87
N MET A 125 -9.88 -4.87 9.08
CA MET A 125 -9.11 -3.65 9.25
C MET A 125 -9.08 -2.91 7.91
N ILE A 126 -9.35 -1.60 7.94
CA ILE A 126 -9.35 -0.74 6.75
C ILE A 126 -8.48 0.47 7.04
N GLY A 127 -7.60 0.84 6.12
CA GLY A 127 -6.77 2.03 6.23
C GLY A 127 -6.10 2.40 4.92
N SER A 128 -5.23 3.41 4.96
CA SER A 128 -4.61 3.99 3.78
C SER A 128 -3.08 4.03 3.84
N GLY A 129 -2.47 3.42 4.86
CA GLY A 129 -1.01 3.36 5.01
C GLY A 129 -0.46 4.23 6.14
N VAL A 130 0.84 4.06 6.37
CA VAL A 130 1.71 4.86 7.25
C VAL A 130 2.83 5.38 6.33
N GLY A 131 2.95 6.70 6.18
CA GLY A 131 3.88 7.32 5.23
C GLY A 131 5.11 7.92 5.90
N ASP A 132 6.25 7.85 5.21
CA ASP A 132 7.47 8.58 5.54
C ASP A 132 7.46 10.00 4.94
N VAL A 133 8.22 10.91 5.56
CA VAL A 133 8.39 12.29 5.08
C VAL A 133 9.15 12.29 3.75
N ASP A 134 8.48 12.65 2.66
CA ASP A 134 9.20 13.19 1.49
C ASP A 134 9.60 14.64 1.80
N SER A 135 10.91 14.94 1.75
CA SER A 135 11.39 16.30 1.95
C SER A 135 10.88 17.20 0.84
N VAL A 136 9.89 18.05 1.17
CA VAL A 136 9.55 19.20 0.34
C VAL A 136 10.68 20.22 0.52
N MET A 137 11.80 20.04 -0.17
CA MET A 137 12.81 21.10 -0.26
C MET A 137 12.15 22.27 -0.98
N PRO A 138 11.95 23.44 -0.33
CA PRO A 138 11.62 24.64 -1.06
C PRO A 138 12.85 24.94 -1.89
N GLN A 139 12.73 24.99 -3.23
CA GLN A 139 13.76 25.63 -4.03
C GLN A 139 13.88 27.07 -3.53
N GLN A 140 14.86 27.34 -2.68
CA GLN A 140 15.35 28.68 -2.45
C GLN A 140 15.72 29.19 -3.83
N ASN A 141 14.94 30.16 -4.32
CA ASN A 141 15.31 31.02 -5.42
C ASN A 141 16.74 31.48 -5.17
N ARG A 142 17.69 30.82 -5.83
CA ARG A 142 19.04 31.33 -6.05
C ARG A 142 18.84 32.53 -6.97
N ARG A 143 18.52 33.68 -6.37
CA ARG A 143 18.73 34.96 -7.03
C ARG A 143 20.21 35.22 -6.90
N ASP A 144 20.86 35.14 -8.05
CA ASP A 144 22.25 35.47 -8.26
C ASP A 144 22.57 36.87 -7.70
N ALA A 145 23.82 36.98 -7.26
CA ALA A 145 24.46 38.19 -6.77
C ALA A 145 24.56 39.29 -7.84
#